data_AF-A0A523HIP2-F1
#
_entry.id   AF-A0A523HIP2-F1
#
_cell.length_a   1.000
_cell.length_b   1.000
_cell.length_c   1.000
_cell.angle_alpha   90.00
_cell.angle_beta   90.00
_cell.angle_gamma   90.00
#
_symmetry.space_group_name_H-M   'P 1'
#
loop_
_entity.id
_entity.type
_entity.pdbx_description
1 polymer ?
#
loop_
_entity_poly.entity_id
_entity_poly.type
_entity_poly.pdbx_seq_one_letter_code
_entity_poly.pdbx_strand_id
1 'polypeptide(L)'
;MKKLGSVPLHPFLFAVYPVLALLGHNFSEVDPMVALRPMLISTGAGLTALILLRLASRSWHKAAIITSLALLIFFGYGQLYGQIKNIVFFDIVVGRHRFLLPVLGAILAAVSILVFRSHSSLVRLTQILNVVVVTLIIFPLVQIGGSALQSRIRSLDAEELGSEKNNLAGPSDGKLPDIYYIVLDAYTRADSLERDFGFDNSGFINSLEELGFYVAECGRTNYSRTKGALTAALNMDYLRELGGSDDDPYISFDKSAVLLRDSKVRRMLEDIGYTIVAFDTGREWSRLKDADIYLTTKSDSIMLEQLDPFESMLVGNTLVRALADRDLQNRRSRTNVKVNHSIETNFPIAAYARQQLFILDQLPEIARIPDPTFAFVHILITHVPYIFDSNGKIWDDEAFYNSVSQQPIDDNYLRIGYVGAIQFTNTRMLEILRQILEDSEEAPIIIMQGDHGLTEPNRLQILSAYHLPEGGNERLYPTITPVNSFRVVFDAYFGASLGLLDDHSYYEGSSEPRPDSAQGCAGMVTGR
;
A
#
# COMPACT_ATOMS: atom_id res chain seq x y z
N MET A 1 -17.49 -44.27 -1.64
CA MET A 1 -17.90 -42.93 -2.14
C MET A 1 -19.35 -42.51 -1.83
N LYS A 2 -20.35 -43.42 -1.72
CA LYS A 2 -21.77 -43.05 -1.43
C LYS A 2 -22.05 -42.32 -0.08
N LYS A 3 -21.16 -42.41 0.92
CA LYS A 3 -21.36 -41.79 2.26
C LYS A 3 -20.84 -40.35 2.39
N LEU A 4 -19.89 -39.90 1.57
CA LEU A 4 -19.35 -38.53 1.69
C LEU A 4 -20.33 -37.47 1.16
N GLY A 5 -21.07 -37.77 0.09
CA GLY A 5 -21.99 -36.81 -0.53
C GLY A 5 -23.22 -36.45 0.33
N SER A 6 -23.55 -37.25 1.35
CA SER A 6 -24.69 -37.00 2.24
C SER A 6 -24.35 -36.11 3.45
N VAL A 7 -23.07 -35.82 3.70
CA VAL A 7 -22.69 -34.91 4.81
C VAL A 7 -22.90 -33.46 4.34
N PRO A 8 -23.61 -32.62 5.10
CA PRO A 8 -23.81 -31.23 4.72
C PRO A 8 -22.54 -30.39 4.98
N LEU A 9 -21.62 -30.41 4.01
CA LEU A 9 -20.37 -29.64 4.07
C LEU A 9 -20.58 -28.17 3.72
N HIS A 10 -21.63 -27.88 2.95
CA HIS A 10 -21.86 -26.55 2.39
C HIS A 10 -21.93 -25.39 3.40
N PRO A 11 -22.42 -25.52 4.66
CA PRO A 11 -22.40 -24.41 5.62
C PRO A 11 -20.99 -23.95 5.97
N PHE A 12 -20.05 -24.88 6.11
CA PHE A 12 -18.65 -24.57 6.42
C PHE A 12 -17.98 -23.90 5.23
N LEU A 13 -18.20 -24.44 4.03
CA LEU A 13 -17.63 -23.91 2.81
C LEU A 13 -18.19 -22.51 2.47
N PHE A 14 -19.48 -22.26 2.70
CA PHE A 14 -20.05 -20.91 2.55
C PHE A 14 -19.55 -19.92 3.61
N ALA A 15 -19.13 -20.38 4.80
CA ALA A 15 -18.55 -19.52 5.81
C ALA A 15 -17.11 -19.10 5.46
N VAL A 16 -16.34 -19.99 4.83
CA VAL A 16 -14.94 -19.75 4.45
C VAL A 16 -14.83 -19.04 3.09
N TYR A 17 -15.74 -19.33 2.16
CA TYR A 17 -15.68 -18.85 0.77
C TYR A 17 -15.48 -17.33 0.63
N PRO A 18 -16.24 -16.44 1.30
CA PRO A 18 -16.08 -14.99 1.14
C PRO A 18 -14.68 -14.49 1.54
N VAL A 19 -14.07 -15.11 2.55
CA VAL A 19 -12.73 -14.77 3.01
C VAL A 19 -11.69 -15.22 1.98
N LEU A 20 -11.80 -16.45 1.45
CA LEU A 20 -10.91 -16.94 0.40
C LEU A 20 -11.07 -16.17 -0.92
N ALA A 21 -12.29 -15.81 -1.29
CA ALA A 21 -12.56 -15.01 -2.48
C ALA A 21 -11.92 -13.62 -2.37
N LEU A 22 -12.04 -12.98 -1.20
CA LEU A 22 -11.40 -11.69 -0.95
C LEU A 22 -9.87 -11.81 -0.93
N LEU A 23 -9.32 -12.84 -0.28
CA LEU A 23 -7.88 -13.09 -0.26
C LEU A 23 -7.34 -13.39 -1.66
N GLY A 24 -7.97 -14.28 -2.41
CA GLY A 24 -7.52 -14.64 -3.76
C GLY A 24 -7.53 -13.47 -4.74
N HIS A 25 -8.48 -12.56 -4.60
CA HIS A 25 -8.51 -11.32 -5.40
C HIS A 25 -7.41 -10.33 -5.04
N ASN A 26 -6.94 -10.33 -3.78
CA ASN A 26 -5.97 -9.35 -3.26
C ASN A 26 -4.63 -10.00 -2.88
N PHE A 27 -4.33 -11.22 -3.35
CA PHE A 27 -3.22 -12.03 -2.83
C PHE A 27 -1.85 -11.35 -2.94
N SER A 28 -1.63 -10.59 -4.01
CA SER A 28 -0.38 -9.84 -4.22
C SER A 28 -0.27 -8.56 -3.37
N GLU A 29 -1.37 -8.12 -2.75
CA GLU A 29 -1.47 -6.83 -2.03
C GLU A 29 -1.58 -6.98 -0.51
N VAL A 30 -1.93 -8.18 -0.02
CA VAL A 30 -2.12 -8.43 1.42
C VAL A 30 -1.36 -9.67 1.89
N ASP A 31 -0.88 -9.62 3.13
CA ASP A 31 -0.31 -10.78 3.81
C ASP A 31 -1.40 -11.86 3.99
N PRO A 32 -1.22 -13.10 3.51
CA PRO A 32 -2.22 -14.16 3.62
C PRO A 32 -2.68 -14.45 5.05
N MET A 33 -1.86 -14.14 6.07
CA MET A 33 -2.19 -14.38 7.46
C MET A 33 -3.35 -13.50 7.97
N VAL A 34 -3.63 -12.36 7.32
CA VAL A 34 -4.76 -11.49 7.67
C VAL A 34 -6.11 -12.18 7.47
N ALA A 35 -6.17 -13.23 6.65
CA ALA A 35 -7.39 -13.99 6.40
C ALA A 35 -7.73 -14.98 7.54
N LEU A 36 -6.78 -15.34 8.41
CA LEU A 36 -6.97 -16.40 9.40
C LEU A 36 -8.04 -16.04 10.43
N ARG A 37 -7.92 -14.85 11.05
CA ARG A 37 -8.89 -14.36 12.05
C ARG A 37 -10.32 -14.26 11.50
N PRO A 38 -10.59 -13.56 10.38
CA PRO A 38 -11.95 -13.49 9.82
C PRO A 38 -12.48 -14.86 9.39
N MET A 39 -11.61 -15.77 8.93
CA MET A 39 -12.00 -17.14 8.60
C MET A 39 -12.41 -17.96 9.83
N LEU A 40 -11.69 -17.82 10.94
CA LEU A 40 -12.05 -18.45 12.22
C LEU A 40 -13.38 -17.89 12.75
N ILE A 41 -13.55 -16.57 12.71
CA ILE A 41 -14.77 -15.89 13.16
C ILE A 41 -15.97 -16.33 12.29
N SER A 42 -15.83 -16.30 10.96
CA SER A 42 -16.92 -16.67 10.05
C SER A 42 -17.31 -18.14 10.21
N THR A 43 -16.32 -19.04 10.31
CA THR A 43 -16.54 -20.47 10.50
C THR A 43 -17.17 -20.76 11.85
N GLY A 44 -16.70 -20.10 12.91
CA GLY A 44 -17.27 -20.21 14.27
C GLY A 44 -18.72 -19.74 14.34
N ALA A 45 -19.03 -18.60 13.70
CA ALA A 45 -20.40 -18.09 13.60
C ALA A 45 -21.30 -19.03 12.78
N GLY A 46 -20.80 -19.55 11.65
CA GLY A 46 -21.51 -20.53 10.82
C GLY A 46 -21.78 -21.84 11.55
N LEU A 47 -20.80 -22.37 12.30
CA LEU A 47 -20.96 -23.55 13.14
C LEU A 47 -21.98 -23.33 14.26
N THR A 48 -21.92 -22.18 14.92
CA THR A 48 -22.90 -21.81 15.97
C THR A 48 -24.31 -21.78 15.40
N ALA A 49 -24.52 -21.10 14.26
CA ALA A 49 -25.81 -21.07 13.58
C ALA A 49 -26.30 -22.47 13.17
N LEU A 50 -25.40 -23.32 12.65
CA LEU A 50 -25.70 -24.70 12.30
C LEU A 50 -26.17 -25.52 13.51
N ILE A 51 -25.47 -25.42 14.64
CA ILE A 51 -25.82 -26.13 15.87
C ILE A 51 -27.18 -25.66 16.39
N LEU A 52 -27.41 -24.34 16.49
CA LEU A 52 -28.69 -23.79 16.94
C LEU A 52 -29.86 -24.24 16.06
N LEU A 53 -29.69 -24.19 14.73
CA LEU A 53 -30.71 -24.64 13.79
C LEU A 53 -30.88 -26.16 13.78
N ARG A 54 -29.83 -26.93 14.09
CA ARG A 54 -29.94 -28.39 14.29
C ARG A 54 -30.78 -28.69 15.52
N LEU A 55 -30.57 -27.98 16.64
CA LEU A 55 -31.35 -28.17 17.85
C LEU A 55 -32.84 -27.88 17.61
N ALA A 56 -33.15 -26.84 16.82
CA ALA A 56 -34.52 -26.49 16.47
C ALA A 56 -35.16 -27.46 15.46
N SER A 57 -34.45 -27.81 14.38
CA SER A 57 -34.99 -28.62 13.28
C SER A 57 -34.90 -30.13 13.51
N ARG A 58 -34.05 -30.55 14.45
CA ARG A 58 -33.64 -31.95 14.68
C ARG A 58 -33.09 -32.65 13.44
N SER A 59 -32.66 -31.89 12.42
CA SER A 59 -32.16 -32.41 11.14
C SER A 59 -30.96 -31.62 10.65
N TRP A 60 -29.85 -32.32 10.44
CA TRP A 60 -28.63 -31.72 9.91
C TRP A 60 -28.82 -31.10 8.52
N HIS A 61 -29.63 -31.71 7.66
CA HIS A 61 -29.89 -31.18 6.31
C HIS A 61 -30.70 -29.90 6.33
N LYS A 62 -31.76 -29.85 7.15
CA LYS A 62 -32.60 -28.64 7.30
C LYS A 62 -31.77 -27.50 7.88
N ALA A 63 -31.05 -27.77 8.96
CA ALA A 63 -30.18 -26.80 9.61
C ALA A 63 -29.15 -26.25 8.62
N ALA A 64 -28.44 -27.12 7.91
CA ALA A 64 -27.42 -26.73 6.95
C ALA A 64 -27.94 -25.84 5.83
N ILE A 65 -29.09 -26.17 5.22
CA ILE A 65 -29.66 -25.37 4.12
C ILE A 65 -29.98 -23.95 4.61
N ILE A 66 -30.60 -23.83 5.79
CA ILE A 66 -30.95 -22.53 6.37
C ILE A 66 -29.68 -21.77 6.76
N THR A 67 -28.69 -22.42 7.38
CA THR A 67 -27.40 -21.79 7.71
C THR A 67 -26.70 -21.27 6.45
N SER A 68 -26.63 -22.05 5.37
CA SER A 68 -26.00 -21.59 4.13
C SER A 68 -26.73 -20.44 3.47
N LEU A 69 -28.07 -20.45 3.47
CA LEU A 69 -28.83 -19.30 2.97
C LEU A 69 -28.58 -18.06 3.83
N ALA A 70 -28.53 -18.20 5.16
CA ALA A 70 -28.22 -17.10 6.06
C ALA A 70 -26.82 -16.54 5.83
N LEU A 71 -25.80 -17.40 5.67
CA LEU A 71 -24.43 -17.00 5.36
C LEU A 71 -24.33 -16.31 3.99
N LEU A 72 -25.02 -16.84 2.98
CA LEU A 72 -25.06 -16.25 1.64
C LEU A 72 -25.67 -14.84 1.67
N ILE A 73 -26.81 -14.67 2.35
CA ILE A 73 -27.44 -13.35 2.52
C ILE A 73 -26.53 -12.42 3.33
N PHE A 74 -25.93 -12.94 4.41
CA PHE A 74 -25.06 -12.16 5.29
C PHE A 74 -23.85 -11.61 4.55
N PHE A 75 -23.09 -12.47 3.85
CA PHE A 75 -21.86 -12.08 3.14
C PHE A 75 -22.10 -11.48 1.75
N GLY A 76 -23.27 -11.70 1.14
CA GLY A 76 -23.62 -11.11 -0.15
C GLY A 76 -24.29 -9.74 -0.06
N TYR A 77 -24.66 -9.30 1.15
CA TYR A 77 -25.47 -8.10 1.36
C TYR A 77 -24.84 -6.83 0.80
N GLY A 78 -23.57 -6.57 1.14
CA GLY A 78 -22.90 -5.32 0.78
C GLY A 78 -22.67 -5.19 -0.73
N GLN A 79 -22.39 -6.31 -1.40
CA GLN A 79 -22.25 -6.36 -2.86
C GLN A 79 -23.59 -6.10 -3.55
N LEU A 80 -24.66 -6.76 -3.09
CA LEU A 80 -26.01 -6.52 -3.60
C LEU A 80 -26.43 -5.06 -3.38
N TYR A 81 -26.27 -4.55 -2.17
CA TYR A 81 -26.55 -3.15 -1.83
C TYR A 81 -25.76 -2.19 -2.73
N GLY A 82 -24.46 -2.43 -2.92
CA GLY A 82 -23.59 -1.60 -3.77
C GLY A 82 -24.10 -1.47 -5.21
N GLN A 83 -24.68 -2.54 -5.76
CA GLN A 83 -25.23 -2.55 -7.12
C GLN A 83 -26.58 -1.82 -7.22
N ILE A 84 -27.40 -1.85 -6.17
CA ILE A 84 -28.78 -1.32 -6.24
C ILE A 84 -28.99 0.00 -5.51
N LYS A 85 -28.01 0.48 -4.72
CA LYS A 85 -28.13 1.69 -3.88
C LYS A 85 -28.47 2.97 -4.66
N ASN A 86 -28.13 3.01 -5.95
CA ASN A 86 -28.37 4.15 -6.83
C ASN A 86 -29.54 3.95 -7.81
N ILE A 87 -30.21 2.79 -7.78
CA ILE A 87 -31.34 2.52 -8.68
C ILE A 87 -32.56 3.29 -8.15
N VAL A 88 -33.13 4.13 -9.02
CA VAL A 88 -34.36 4.88 -8.76
C VAL A 88 -35.50 4.24 -9.55
N PHE A 89 -36.59 3.93 -8.88
CA PHE A 89 -37.79 3.38 -9.49
C PHE A 89 -39.01 4.10 -8.90
N PHE A 90 -39.81 4.75 -9.75
CA PHE A 90 -40.90 5.64 -9.34
C PHE A 90 -40.48 6.66 -8.26
N ASP A 91 -39.38 7.40 -8.51
CA ASP A 91 -38.79 8.38 -7.58
C ASP A 91 -38.35 7.83 -6.20
N ILE A 92 -38.35 6.51 -6.04
CA ILE A 92 -37.90 5.83 -4.83
C ILE A 92 -36.55 5.16 -5.11
N VAL A 93 -35.56 5.46 -4.27
CA VAL A 93 -34.30 4.74 -4.26
C VAL A 93 -34.53 3.36 -3.64
N VAL A 94 -34.62 2.32 -4.49
CA VAL A 94 -34.98 0.96 -4.05
C VAL A 94 -33.91 0.29 -3.21
N GLY A 95 -32.64 0.69 -3.41
CA GLY A 95 -31.51 0.10 -2.69
C GLY A 95 -31.38 0.52 -1.23
N ARG A 96 -32.24 1.39 -0.68
CA ARG A 96 -32.14 1.79 0.73
C ARG A 96 -32.24 0.57 1.66
N HIS A 97 -31.41 0.51 2.71
CA HIS A 97 -31.41 -0.60 3.68
C HIS A 97 -32.80 -0.91 4.24
N ARG A 98 -33.64 0.12 4.45
CA ARG A 98 -35.02 0.00 4.94
C ARG A 98 -35.94 -0.84 4.05
N PHE A 99 -35.62 -0.98 2.76
CA PHE A 99 -36.38 -1.81 1.81
C PHE A 99 -35.67 -3.14 1.58
N LEU A 100 -34.35 -3.12 1.42
CA LEU A 100 -33.56 -4.31 1.14
C LEU A 100 -33.57 -5.32 2.31
N LEU A 101 -33.45 -4.85 3.55
CA LEU A 101 -33.43 -5.72 4.74
C LEU A 101 -34.74 -6.49 4.93
N PRO A 102 -35.94 -5.86 4.89
CA PRO A 102 -37.19 -6.62 4.96
C PRO A 102 -37.35 -7.66 3.84
N VAL A 103 -36.94 -7.33 2.61
CA VAL A 103 -37.03 -8.28 1.47
C VAL A 103 -36.16 -9.50 1.70
N LEU A 104 -34.88 -9.31 2.04
CA LEU A 104 -33.97 -10.43 2.31
C LEU A 104 -34.39 -11.22 3.56
N GLY A 105 -34.89 -10.54 4.59
CA GLY A 105 -35.46 -11.17 5.77
C GLY A 105 -36.70 -12.02 5.45
N ALA A 106 -37.59 -11.52 4.58
CA ALA A 106 -38.76 -12.25 4.11
C ALA A 106 -38.37 -13.49 3.29
N ILE A 107 -37.37 -13.39 2.42
CA ILE A 107 -36.82 -14.52 1.67
C ILE A 107 -36.24 -15.56 2.62
N LEU A 108 -35.41 -15.16 3.58
CA LEU A 108 -34.83 -16.06 4.58
C LEU A 108 -35.93 -16.76 5.40
N ALA A 109 -36.94 -16.02 5.85
CA ALA A 109 -38.06 -16.55 6.61
C ALA A 109 -38.91 -17.53 5.78
N ALA A 110 -39.27 -17.17 4.55
CA ALA A 110 -40.07 -18.00 3.66
C ALA A 110 -39.35 -19.33 3.37
N VAL A 111 -38.08 -19.29 2.97
CA VAL A 111 -37.30 -20.50 2.72
C VAL A 111 -37.13 -21.32 4.00
N SER A 112 -36.87 -20.68 5.14
CA SER A 112 -36.78 -21.38 6.43
C SER A 112 -38.07 -22.12 6.75
N ILE A 113 -39.24 -21.47 6.64
CA ILE A 113 -40.55 -22.09 6.88
C ILE A 113 -40.78 -23.28 5.94
N LEU A 114 -40.48 -23.13 4.65
CA LEU A 114 -40.61 -24.21 3.67
C LEU A 114 -39.71 -25.41 4.02
N VAL A 115 -38.46 -25.15 4.40
CA VAL A 115 -37.49 -26.19 4.79
C VAL A 115 -37.89 -26.88 6.11
N PHE A 116 -38.34 -26.12 7.11
CA PHE A 116 -38.83 -26.67 8.38
C PHE A 116 -40.05 -27.56 8.18
N ARG A 117 -41.02 -27.11 7.36
CA ARG A 117 -42.26 -27.86 7.05
C ARG A 117 -42.06 -29.01 6.07
N SER A 118 -40.93 -29.06 5.37
CA SER A 118 -40.66 -30.15 4.42
C SER A 118 -40.55 -31.50 5.14
N HIS A 119 -41.35 -32.47 4.70
CA HIS A 119 -41.24 -33.88 5.08
C HIS A 119 -40.38 -34.69 4.10
N SER A 120 -39.98 -34.08 2.97
CA SER A 120 -39.17 -34.71 1.94
C SER A 120 -37.71 -34.86 2.37
N SER A 121 -37.03 -35.89 1.85
CA SER A 121 -35.59 -36.03 2.03
C SER A 121 -34.84 -34.92 1.29
N LEU A 122 -34.10 -34.10 2.05
CA LEU A 122 -33.32 -32.96 1.52
C LEU A 122 -31.89 -33.35 1.10
N VAL A 123 -31.55 -34.65 1.12
CA VAL A 123 -30.20 -35.15 0.80
C VAL A 123 -29.75 -34.73 -0.61
N ARG A 124 -30.62 -34.78 -1.61
CA ARG A 124 -30.30 -34.36 -2.99
C ARG A 124 -29.97 -32.87 -3.08
N LEU A 125 -30.73 -32.02 -2.37
CA LEU A 125 -30.45 -30.59 -2.32
C LEU A 125 -29.12 -30.31 -1.60
N THR A 126 -28.85 -31.01 -0.49
CA THR A 126 -27.53 -30.95 0.18
C THR A 126 -26.39 -31.33 -0.76
N GLN A 127 -26.55 -32.39 -1.56
CA GLN A 127 -25.56 -32.80 -2.54
C GLN A 127 -25.32 -31.72 -3.60
N ILE A 128 -26.39 -31.12 -4.14
CA ILE A 128 -26.30 -30.02 -5.10
C ILE A 128 -25.57 -28.83 -4.47
N LEU A 129 -25.94 -28.41 -3.27
CA LEU A 129 -25.31 -27.28 -2.58
C LEU A 129 -23.83 -27.54 -2.25
N ASN A 130 -23.48 -28.78 -1.87
CA ASN A 130 -22.09 -29.19 -1.68
C ASN A 130 -21.31 -29.03 -3.00
N VAL A 131 -21.85 -29.51 -4.12
CA VAL A 131 -21.19 -29.38 -5.42
C VAL A 131 -21.03 -27.92 -5.81
N VAL A 132 -22.09 -27.11 -5.68
CA VAL A 132 -22.05 -25.67 -5.99
C VAL A 132 -20.93 -24.97 -5.22
N VAL A 133 -20.86 -25.12 -3.90
CA VAL A 133 -19.88 -24.38 -3.10
C VAL A 133 -18.46 -24.93 -3.24
N VAL A 134 -18.31 -26.24 -3.48
CA VAL A 134 -16.99 -26.81 -3.84
C VAL A 134 -16.50 -26.19 -5.13
N THR A 135 -17.34 -26.12 -6.16
CA THR A 135 -17.00 -25.45 -7.43
C THR A 135 -16.65 -23.98 -7.22
N LEU A 136 -17.39 -23.26 -6.38
CA LEU A 136 -17.09 -21.86 -6.04
C LEU A 136 -15.73 -21.71 -5.35
N ILE A 137 -15.35 -22.62 -4.45
CA ILE A 137 -14.07 -22.56 -3.72
C ILE A 137 -12.87 -22.90 -4.61
N ILE A 138 -13.04 -23.70 -5.66
CA ILE A 138 -11.94 -24.03 -6.58
C ILE A 138 -11.35 -22.76 -7.19
N PHE A 139 -12.18 -21.78 -7.60
CA PHE A 139 -11.70 -20.53 -8.19
C PHE A 139 -10.70 -19.75 -7.31
N PRO A 140 -11.04 -19.35 -6.08
CA PRO A 140 -10.10 -18.64 -5.22
C PRO A 140 -8.91 -19.51 -4.82
N LEU A 141 -9.07 -20.83 -4.67
CA LEU A 141 -7.91 -21.70 -4.40
C LEU A 141 -6.93 -21.78 -5.57
N VAL A 142 -7.43 -21.83 -6.81
CA VAL A 142 -6.59 -21.79 -8.01
C VAL A 142 -5.89 -20.43 -8.14
N GLN A 143 -6.59 -19.33 -7.86
CA GLN A 143 -5.98 -17.99 -7.83
C GLN A 143 -4.87 -17.91 -6.78
N ILE A 144 -5.16 -18.28 -5.53
CA ILE A 144 -4.19 -18.28 -4.43
C ILE A 144 -3.00 -19.19 -4.75
N GLY A 145 -3.25 -20.44 -5.17
CA GLY A 145 -2.21 -21.41 -5.46
C GLY A 145 -1.36 -21.04 -6.67
N GLY A 146 -1.98 -20.50 -7.72
CA GLY A 146 -1.29 -20.02 -8.92
C GLY A 146 -0.42 -18.80 -8.62
N SER A 147 -0.95 -17.80 -7.91
CA SER A 147 -0.20 -16.62 -7.48
C SER A 147 0.93 -16.98 -6.53
N ALA A 148 0.70 -17.89 -5.57
CA ALA A 148 1.74 -18.35 -4.65
C ALA A 148 2.88 -19.09 -5.38
N LEU A 149 2.54 -19.96 -6.34
CA LEU A 149 3.54 -20.67 -7.15
C LEU A 149 4.32 -19.68 -8.02
N GLN A 150 3.65 -18.76 -8.69
CA GLN A 150 4.28 -17.76 -9.54
C GLN A 150 5.19 -16.81 -8.74
N SER A 151 4.73 -16.35 -7.58
CA SER A 151 5.52 -15.54 -6.65
C SER A 151 6.77 -16.28 -6.20
N ARG A 152 6.66 -17.59 -5.89
CA ARG A 152 7.82 -18.42 -5.50
C ARG A 152 8.82 -18.65 -6.62
N ILE A 153 8.37 -18.83 -7.86
CA ILE A 153 9.29 -18.96 -9.00
C ILE A 153 10.04 -17.63 -9.19
N ARG A 154 9.32 -16.50 -9.17
CA ARG A 154 9.90 -15.17 -9.33
C ARG A 154 10.86 -14.78 -8.21
N SER A 155 10.62 -15.24 -6.99
CA SER A 155 11.55 -15.00 -5.88
C SER A 155 12.87 -15.74 -6.07
N LEU A 156 12.84 -16.98 -6.58
CA LEU A 156 14.06 -17.75 -6.86
C LEU A 156 14.89 -17.06 -7.96
N ASP A 157 14.24 -16.60 -9.04
CA ASP A 157 14.92 -15.86 -10.11
C ASP A 157 15.53 -14.53 -9.61
N ALA A 158 14.84 -13.86 -8.68
CA ALA A 158 15.32 -12.61 -8.07
C ALA A 158 16.50 -12.85 -7.11
N GLU A 159 16.47 -13.93 -6.32
CA GLU A 159 17.58 -14.34 -5.45
C GLU A 159 18.84 -14.64 -6.27
N GLU A 160 18.70 -15.29 -7.43
CA GLU A 160 19.83 -15.58 -8.32
C GLU A 160 20.47 -14.29 -8.87
N LEU A 161 19.65 -13.36 -9.38
CA LEU A 161 20.12 -12.04 -9.84
C LEU A 161 20.72 -11.19 -8.72
N GLY A 162 20.22 -11.36 -7.49
CA GLY A 162 20.71 -10.65 -6.31
C GLY A 162 22.04 -11.15 -5.76
N SER A 163 22.52 -12.31 -6.21
CA SER A 163 23.69 -13.00 -5.66
C SER A 163 25.07 -12.45 -6.07
N GLU A 164 25.12 -11.41 -6.92
CA GLU A 164 26.37 -10.74 -7.26
C GLU A 164 27.00 -10.09 -6.02
N LYS A 165 28.12 -10.65 -5.56
CA LYS A 165 28.92 -10.07 -4.48
C LYS A 165 29.68 -8.84 -4.97
N ASN A 166 29.16 -7.67 -4.63
CA ASN A 166 29.93 -6.44 -4.65
C ASN A 166 30.41 -6.15 -3.23
N ASN A 167 31.72 -6.29 -3.01
CA ASN A 167 32.29 -6.08 -1.68
C ASN A 167 32.49 -4.58 -1.44
N LEU A 168 31.76 -4.02 -0.47
CA LEU A 168 32.12 -2.75 0.14
C LEU A 168 33.36 -2.96 1.02
N ALA A 169 34.32 -2.05 0.98
CA ALA A 169 35.54 -2.12 1.79
C ALA A 169 35.36 -1.53 3.21
N GLY A 170 34.22 -0.87 3.44
CA GLY A 170 34.00 0.00 4.61
C GLY A 170 34.78 1.33 4.48
N PRO A 171 34.42 2.36 5.28
CA PRO A 171 35.15 3.62 5.34
C PRO A 171 36.58 3.42 5.86
N SER A 172 37.53 4.19 5.33
CA SER A 172 38.96 4.08 5.67
C SER A 172 39.29 4.47 7.11
N ASP A 173 38.43 5.25 7.77
CA ASP A 173 38.57 5.71 9.15
C ASP A 173 37.86 4.80 10.18
N GLY A 174 37.12 3.79 9.70
CA GLY A 174 36.40 2.82 10.51
C GLY A 174 35.08 3.33 11.12
N LYS A 175 34.64 4.56 10.80
CA LYS A 175 33.37 5.10 11.26
C LYS A 175 32.33 5.03 10.15
N LEU A 176 31.25 4.29 10.40
CA LEU A 176 30.16 4.12 9.44
C LEU A 176 29.11 5.20 9.68
N PRO A 177 28.87 6.13 8.73
CA PRO A 177 27.82 7.13 8.88
C PRO A 177 26.45 6.46 8.71
N ASP A 178 25.43 6.99 9.38
CA ASP A 178 24.04 6.59 9.11
C ASP A 178 23.63 6.99 7.70
N ILE A 179 22.85 6.13 7.06
CA ILE A 179 22.35 6.30 5.70
C ILE A 179 20.83 6.33 5.72
N TYR A 180 20.26 7.47 5.36
CA TYR A 180 18.83 7.65 5.23
C TYR A 180 18.43 7.67 3.76
N TYR A 181 17.54 6.76 3.36
CA TYR A 181 16.89 6.79 2.06
C TYR A 181 15.40 7.10 2.24
N ILE A 182 15.08 8.39 2.04
CA ILE A 182 13.77 8.96 2.27
C ILE A 182 13.08 9.20 0.93
N VAL A 183 11.99 8.48 0.69
CA VAL A 183 11.21 8.54 -0.53
C VAL A 183 9.90 9.26 -0.27
N LEU A 184 9.61 10.29 -1.06
CA LEU A 184 8.37 11.07 -1.04
C LEU A 184 7.50 10.69 -2.26
N ASP A 185 6.43 9.93 -2.05
CA ASP A 185 5.59 9.39 -3.13
C ASP A 185 4.93 10.52 -3.95
N ALA A 186 5.12 10.50 -5.27
CA ALA A 186 4.62 11.51 -6.20
C ALA A 186 5.15 12.94 -5.98
N TYR A 187 6.30 13.14 -5.31
CA TYR A 187 6.89 14.47 -5.12
C TYR A 187 7.66 14.94 -6.38
N THR A 188 7.12 15.95 -7.07
CA THR A 188 7.72 16.49 -8.32
C THR A 188 8.72 17.65 -8.08
N ARG A 189 9.42 18.03 -9.14
CA ARG A 189 10.48 19.05 -9.14
C ARG A 189 9.91 20.47 -8.99
N ALA A 190 10.71 21.40 -8.49
CA ALA A 190 10.27 22.78 -8.18
C ALA A 190 9.75 23.55 -9.41
N ASP A 191 10.40 23.42 -10.57
CA ASP A 191 9.94 24.04 -11.82
C ASP A 191 8.61 23.46 -12.31
N SER A 192 8.36 22.16 -12.08
CA SER A 192 7.09 21.50 -12.39
C SER A 192 5.98 21.92 -11.43
N LEU A 193 6.29 22.10 -10.15
CA LEU A 193 5.35 22.67 -9.18
C LEU A 193 4.90 24.07 -9.59
N GLU A 194 5.83 24.92 -9.98
CA GLU A 194 5.52 26.28 -10.43
C GLU A 194 4.73 26.27 -11.74
N ARG A 195 5.22 25.55 -12.76
CA ARG A 195 4.59 25.51 -14.10
C ARG A 195 3.19 24.91 -14.08
N ASP A 196 3.01 23.77 -13.39
CA ASP A 196 1.78 22.97 -13.51
C ASP A 196 0.76 23.30 -12.41
N PHE A 197 1.20 23.85 -11.27
CA PHE A 197 0.33 24.14 -10.12
C PHE A 197 0.39 25.59 -9.63
N GLY A 198 1.32 26.42 -10.15
CA GLY A 198 1.53 27.80 -9.70
C GLY A 198 2.05 27.89 -8.27
N PHE A 199 2.85 26.91 -7.84
CA PHE A 199 3.42 26.84 -6.51
C PHE A 199 4.94 27.03 -6.54
N ASP A 200 5.40 28.18 -6.04
CA ASP A 200 6.81 28.49 -5.88
C ASP A 200 7.38 27.75 -4.68
N ASN A 201 8.20 26.74 -4.98
CA ASN A 201 8.85 25.90 -3.97
C ASN A 201 10.28 26.35 -3.63
N SER A 202 10.75 27.51 -4.13
CA SER A 202 12.13 27.97 -3.97
C SER A 202 12.55 28.15 -2.50
N GLY A 203 11.65 28.58 -1.62
CA GLY A 203 11.94 28.73 -0.19
C GLY A 203 12.33 27.41 0.49
N PHE A 204 11.69 26.29 0.09
CA PHE A 204 12.06 24.96 0.60
C PHE A 204 13.40 24.51 0.03
N ILE A 205 13.66 24.73 -1.27
CA ILE A 205 14.94 24.39 -1.90
C ILE A 205 16.09 25.14 -1.23
N ASN A 206 15.97 26.46 -1.06
CA ASN A 206 16.99 27.27 -0.38
C ASN A 206 17.23 26.79 1.06
N SER A 207 16.15 26.39 1.77
CA SER A 207 16.28 25.87 3.13
C SER A 207 17.03 24.53 3.18
N LEU A 208 16.87 23.67 2.17
CA LEU A 208 17.65 22.43 2.05
C LEU A 208 19.13 22.74 1.78
N GLU A 209 19.41 23.67 0.86
CA GLU A 209 20.78 24.09 0.54
C GLU A 209 21.48 24.73 1.75
N GLU A 210 20.77 25.53 2.54
CA GLU A 210 21.27 26.08 3.81
C GLU A 210 21.58 24.98 4.84
N LEU A 211 20.90 23.84 4.78
CA LEU A 211 21.18 22.64 5.58
C LEU A 211 22.31 21.76 4.98
N GLY A 212 22.96 22.21 3.91
CA GLY A 212 24.08 21.50 3.28
C GLY A 212 23.66 20.45 2.25
N PHE A 213 22.39 20.41 1.85
CA PHE A 213 21.95 19.52 0.77
C PHE A 213 22.35 20.08 -0.59
N TYR A 214 22.78 19.21 -1.49
CA TYR A 214 22.74 19.42 -2.92
C TYR A 214 21.35 19.05 -3.46
N VAL A 215 20.71 19.97 -4.19
CA VAL A 215 19.44 19.70 -4.87
C VAL A 215 19.68 19.65 -6.38
N ALA A 216 19.36 18.52 -7.00
CA ALA A 216 19.56 18.34 -8.43
C ALA A 216 18.51 19.12 -9.25
N GLU A 217 18.94 20.18 -9.92
CA GLU A 217 18.07 21.09 -10.71
C GLU A 217 17.29 20.36 -11.81
N CYS A 218 17.87 19.29 -12.37
CA CYS A 218 17.29 18.50 -13.45
C CYS A 218 17.03 17.04 -13.02
N GLY A 219 16.81 16.79 -11.72
CA GLY A 219 16.55 15.46 -11.17
C GLY A 219 15.35 14.76 -11.82
N ARG A 220 15.53 13.48 -12.16
CA ARG A 220 14.51 12.63 -12.80
C ARG A 220 14.51 11.22 -12.24
N THR A 221 13.33 10.58 -12.21
CA THR A 221 13.24 9.15 -11.90
C THR A 221 13.60 8.30 -13.13
N ASN A 222 14.16 7.11 -12.90
CA ASN A 222 14.44 6.17 -13.98
C ASN A 222 13.15 5.52 -14.53
N TYR A 223 12.09 5.41 -13.71
CA TYR A 223 10.85 4.73 -14.10
C TYR A 223 9.61 5.44 -13.56
N SER A 224 8.58 5.61 -14.38
CA SER A 224 7.38 6.41 -14.06
C SER A 224 6.43 5.83 -12.99
N ARG A 225 6.75 4.67 -12.41
CA ARG A 225 5.95 3.94 -11.41
C ARG A 225 6.79 3.63 -10.19
N THR A 226 6.21 3.81 -9.00
CA THR A 226 6.86 3.65 -7.69
C THR A 226 7.70 2.37 -7.60
N LYS A 227 7.12 1.22 -7.96
CA LYS A 227 7.81 -0.07 -7.88
C LYS A 227 9.05 -0.11 -8.76
N GLY A 228 8.95 0.39 -9.99
CA GLY A 228 10.08 0.44 -10.91
C GLY A 228 11.16 1.40 -10.43
N ALA A 229 10.75 2.61 -10.00
CA ALA A 229 11.65 3.64 -9.50
C ALA A 229 12.46 3.14 -8.28
N LEU A 230 11.76 2.57 -7.29
CA LEU A 230 12.40 2.06 -6.07
C LEU A 230 13.25 0.83 -6.32
N THR A 231 12.77 -0.12 -7.14
CA THR A 231 13.55 -1.31 -7.46
C THR A 231 14.84 -0.95 -8.18
N ALA A 232 14.79 -0.04 -9.15
CA ALA A 232 15.98 0.40 -9.89
C ALA A 232 16.98 1.12 -8.99
N ALA A 233 16.50 2.06 -8.16
CA ALA A 233 17.35 2.83 -7.24
C ALA A 233 18.08 1.92 -6.23
N LEU A 234 17.35 1.01 -5.57
CA LEU A 234 17.89 0.13 -4.53
C LEU A 234 18.74 -1.02 -5.08
N ASN A 235 18.68 -1.30 -6.38
CA ASN A 235 19.55 -2.28 -7.03
C ASN A 235 20.65 -1.62 -7.87
N MET A 236 20.68 -0.29 -7.95
CA MET A 236 21.65 0.51 -8.71
C MET A 236 21.72 0.11 -10.19
N ASP A 237 20.61 -0.35 -10.75
CA ASP A 237 20.55 -0.86 -12.12
C ASP A 237 19.17 -0.67 -12.76
N TYR A 238 19.14 -0.75 -14.08
CA TYR A 238 17.91 -0.68 -14.85
C TYR A 238 17.10 -1.97 -14.73
N LEU A 239 15.77 -1.86 -14.73
CA LEU A 239 14.87 -3.01 -14.65
C LEU A 239 15.10 -4.02 -15.78
N ARG A 240 15.63 -3.59 -16.94
CA ARG A 240 16.06 -4.49 -18.03
C ARG A 240 17.12 -5.48 -17.54
N GLU A 241 18.16 -5.01 -16.89
CA GLU A 241 19.25 -5.84 -16.34
C GLU A 241 18.78 -6.68 -15.14
N LEU A 242 17.70 -6.25 -14.47
CA LEU A 242 17.04 -7.00 -13.40
C LEU A 242 16.02 -8.03 -13.92
N GLY A 243 16.12 -8.39 -15.20
CA GLY A 243 15.32 -9.39 -15.90
C GLY A 243 14.00 -8.86 -16.47
N GLY A 244 13.97 -7.59 -16.85
CA GLY A 244 13.05 -7.06 -17.85
C GLY A 244 13.45 -7.54 -19.25
N SER A 245 12.62 -7.27 -20.26
CA SER A 245 12.92 -7.62 -21.65
C SER A 245 13.23 -6.38 -22.49
N ASP A 246 13.68 -6.61 -23.73
CA ASP A 246 13.89 -5.53 -24.70
C ASP A 246 12.57 -4.82 -25.06
N ASP A 247 11.47 -5.58 -25.11
CA ASP A 247 10.14 -5.08 -25.47
C ASP A 247 9.43 -4.37 -24.31
N ASP A 248 9.67 -4.80 -23.07
CA ASP A 248 9.16 -4.17 -21.86
C ASP A 248 10.25 -4.17 -20.78
N PRO A 249 10.88 -3.00 -20.50
CA PRO A 249 11.93 -2.94 -19.51
C PRO A 249 11.39 -3.18 -18.09
N TYR A 250 10.07 -3.11 -17.86
CA TYR A 250 9.50 -3.36 -16.54
C TYR A 250 9.52 -4.85 -16.20
N ILE A 251 9.75 -5.15 -14.92
CA ILE A 251 9.63 -6.49 -14.38
C ILE A 251 8.25 -6.69 -13.73
N SER A 252 7.86 -7.95 -13.57
CA SER A 252 6.60 -8.28 -12.91
C SER A 252 6.53 -7.77 -11.46
N PHE A 253 5.31 -7.47 -11.01
CA PHE A 253 5.02 -7.01 -9.65
C PHE A 253 5.76 -7.80 -8.56
N ASP A 254 5.65 -9.13 -8.56
CA ASP A 254 6.21 -9.94 -7.46
C ASP A 254 7.73 -9.89 -7.48
N LYS A 255 8.34 -9.82 -8.67
CA LYS A 255 9.79 -9.72 -8.83
C LYS A 255 10.32 -8.38 -8.30
N SER A 256 9.66 -7.26 -8.64
CA SER A 256 9.96 -5.95 -8.04
C SER A 256 9.85 -5.98 -6.51
N ALA A 257 8.78 -6.58 -5.98
CA ALA A 257 8.58 -6.65 -4.53
C ALA A 257 9.69 -7.44 -3.83
N VAL A 258 10.22 -8.50 -4.46
CA VAL A 258 11.36 -9.27 -3.92
C VAL A 258 12.64 -8.44 -4.01
N LEU A 259 12.99 -7.93 -5.18
CA LEU A 259 14.22 -7.15 -5.40
C LEU A 259 14.25 -5.81 -4.64
N LEU A 260 13.10 -5.29 -4.24
CA LEU A 260 13.02 -4.12 -3.36
C LEU A 260 13.30 -4.49 -1.91
N ARG A 261 12.64 -5.54 -1.39
CA ARG A 261 12.78 -5.98 0.01
C ARG A 261 14.16 -6.57 0.29
N ASP A 262 14.67 -7.35 -0.64
CA ASP A 262 16.02 -7.89 -0.65
C ASP A 262 16.79 -7.25 -1.81
N SER A 263 17.23 -6.02 -1.60
CA SER A 263 17.88 -5.20 -2.63
C SER A 263 19.41 -5.27 -2.55
N LYS A 264 20.08 -4.98 -3.67
CA LYS A 264 21.55 -4.95 -3.73
C LYS A 264 22.15 -3.98 -2.71
N VAL A 265 21.57 -2.78 -2.57
CA VAL A 265 21.98 -1.77 -1.57
C VAL A 265 21.86 -2.32 -0.16
N ARG A 266 20.70 -2.93 0.18
CA ARG A 266 20.48 -3.52 1.50
C ARG A 266 21.53 -4.59 1.82
N ARG A 267 21.69 -5.59 0.94
CA ARG A 267 22.66 -6.68 1.15
C ARG A 267 24.09 -6.17 1.31
N MET A 268 24.50 -5.22 0.48
CA MET A 268 25.85 -4.64 0.54
C MET A 268 26.12 -3.92 1.88
N LEU A 269 25.10 -3.29 2.46
CA LEU A 269 25.19 -2.61 3.75
C LEU A 269 25.14 -3.61 4.92
N GLU A 270 24.25 -4.61 4.87
CA GLU A 270 24.20 -5.72 5.84
C GLU A 270 25.54 -6.45 5.92
N ASP A 271 26.19 -6.71 4.77
CA ASP A 271 27.50 -7.40 4.69
C ASP A 271 28.64 -6.68 5.42
N ILE A 272 28.52 -5.36 5.63
CA ILE A 272 29.51 -4.55 6.38
C ILE A 272 28.98 -4.13 7.76
N GLY A 273 27.87 -4.71 8.22
CA GLY A 273 27.39 -4.59 9.60
C GLY A 273 26.41 -3.43 9.86
N TYR A 274 25.75 -2.89 8.84
CA TYR A 274 24.66 -1.93 9.05
C TYR A 274 23.43 -2.60 9.67
N THR A 275 22.81 -1.90 10.61
CA THR A 275 21.47 -2.18 11.12
C THR A 275 20.42 -1.66 10.14
N ILE A 276 19.50 -2.51 9.71
CA ILE A 276 18.42 -2.11 8.79
C ILE A 276 17.21 -1.63 9.58
N VAL A 277 16.83 -0.37 9.33
CA VAL A 277 15.62 0.23 9.89
C VAL A 277 14.59 0.44 8.79
N ALA A 278 13.36 -0.04 9.02
CA ALA A 278 12.28 0.14 8.06
C ALA A 278 10.95 0.41 8.75
N PHE A 279 10.07 1.11 8.04
CA PHE A 279 8.72 1.41 8.50
C PHE A 279 7.67 0.51 7.86
N ASP A 280 6.53 0.34 8.55
CA ASP A 280 5.30 -0.08 7.90
C ASP A 280 4.82 0.99 6.91
N THR A 281 5.03 0.73 5.62
CA THR A 281 4.64 1.63 4.53
C THR A 281 3.13 1.61 4.23
N GLY A 282 2.36 0.72 4.87
CA GLY A 282 0.97 0.45 4.52
C GLY A 282 0.78 -0.28 3.17
N ARG A 283 1.87 -0.73 2.54
CA ARG A 283 1.89 -1.42 1.24
C ARG A 283 2.71 -2.70 1.36
N GLU A 284 2.09 -3.87 1.24
CA GLU A 284 2.76 -5.14 1.55
C GLU A 284 4.01 -5.40 0.71
N TRP A 285 3.99 -4.98 -0.57
CA TRP A 285 5.11 -5.17 -1.50
C TRP A 285 6.37 -4.35 -1.13
N SER A 286 6.28 -3.34 -0.26
CA SER A 286 7.42 -2.51 0.18
C SER A 286 7.73 -2.60 1.67
N ARG A 287 7.09 -3.53 2.41
CA ARG A 287 7.40 -3.76 3.82
C ARG A 287 8.61 -4.68 3.97
N LEU A 288 9.69 -4.15 4.50
CA LEU A 288 10.86 -4.91 4.96
C LEU A 288 10.58 -5.41 6.39
N LYS A 289 9.64 -6.35 6.54
CA LYS A 289 9.24 -6.91 7.85
C LYS A 289 10.36 -7.66 8.57
N ASP A 290 11.41 -8.01 7.82
CA ASP A 290 12.60 -8.72 8.26
C ASP A 290 13.79 -7.78 8.56
N ALA A 291 13.58 -6.46 8.51
CA ALA A 291 14.57 -5.49 8.98
C ALA A 291 14.85 -5.67 10.48
N ASP A 292 16.07 -5.35 10.92
CA ASP A 292 16.50 -5.48 12.32
C ASP A 292 15.59 -4.66 13.25
N ILE A 293 15.18 -3.46 12.80
CA ILE A 293 14.24 -2.60 13.51
C ILE A 293 13.09 -2.25 12.57
N TYR A 294 11.94 -2.86 12.81
CA TYR A 294 10.71 -2.63 12.05
C TYR A 294 9.70 -1.79 12.84
N LEU A 295 9.50 -0.54 12.42
CA LEU A 295 8.64 0.43 13.11
C LEU A 295 7.21 0.42 12.54
N THR A 296 6.21 0.21 13.40
CA THR A 296 4.79 0.15 13.01
C THR A 296 3.88 0.81 14.05
N THR A 297 2.72 1.30 13.60
CA THR A 297 1.68 1.86 14.49
C THR A 297 1.00 0.80 15.35
N LYS A 298 1.26 -0.49 15.10
CA LYS A 298 0.74 -1.60 15.91
C LYS A 298 1.50 -1.66 17.24
N SER A 299 0.99 -0.95 18.24
CA SER A 299 1.25 -1.24 19.65
C SER A 299 0.96 -2.73 19.94
N ASP A 300 1.79 -3.36 20.77
CA ASP A 300 1.65 -4.72 21.36
C ASP A 300 0.34 -4.95 22.16
N SER A 301 -0.64 -4.05 22.03
CA SER A 301 -1.96 -4.15 22.61
C SER A 301 -2.82 -5.16 21.82
N ILE A 302 -2.94 -6.36 22.37
CA ILE A 302 -4.07 -7.32 22.27
C ILE A 302 -4.96 -7.13 21.03
N MET A 303 -4.87 -8.11 20.12
CA MET A 303 -5.62 -8.43 18.87
C MET A 303 -7.13 -8.06 18.72
N LEU A 304 -7.75 -7.31 19.63
CA LEU A 304 -9.20 -7.11 19.73
C LEU A 304 -9.67 -5.67 19.45
N GLU A 305 -8.81 -4.65 19.43
CA GLU A 305 -9.30 -3.25 19.46
C GLU A 305 -9.48 -2.55 18.11
N GLN A 306 -8.90 -3.04 16.99
CA GLN A 306 -9.09 -2.43 15.66
C GLN A 306 -9.29 -3.48 14.56
N LEU A 307 -10.23 -3.21 13.64
CA LEU A 307 -10.37 -4.01 12.41
C LEU A 307 -9.21 -3.69 11.47
N ASP A 308 -8.54 -4.71 10.96
CA ASP A 308 -7.56 -4.54 9.88
C ASP A 308 -8.27 -4.10 8.58
N PRO A 309 -7.60 -3.40 7.63
CA PRO A 309 -8.21 -3.04 6.34
C PRO A 309 -8.86 -4.22 5.61
N PHE A 310 -8.26 -5.42 5.66
CA PHE A 310 -8.85 -6.61 5.06
C PHE A 310 -10.19 -6.98 5.71
N GLU A 311 -10.26 -6.95 7.04
CA GLU A 311 -11.49 -7.22 7.79
C GLU A 311 -12.54 -6.13 7.52
N SER A 312 -12.12 -4.88 7.36
CA SER A 312 -13.00 -3.76 7.02
C SER A 312 -13.64 -3.95 5.63
N MET A 313 -12.85 -4.39 4.64
CA MET A 313 -13.37 -4.73 3.30
C MET A 313 -14.37 -5.89 3.38
N LEU A 314 -14.06 -6.92 4.17
CA LEU A 314 -14.98 -8.05 4.38
C LEU A 314 -16.28 -7.58 5.03
N VAL A 315 -16.21 -6.80 6.11
CA VAL A 315 -17.36 -6.21 6.82
C VAL A 315 -18.22 -5.36 5.88
N GLY A 316 -17.60 -4.57 5.00
CA GLY A 316 -18.27 -3.76 3.98
C GLY A 316 -19.07 -4.57 2.96
N ASN A 317 -18.77 -5.87 2.80
CA ASN A 317 -19.56 -6.79 1.99
C ASN A 317 -20.65 -7.53 2.78
N THR A 318 -20.69 -7.37 4.11
CA THR A 318 -21.65 -8.10 4.96
C THR A 318 -22.90 -7.29 5.34
N LEU A 319 -23.87 -7.95 5.98
CA LEU A 319 -25.05 -7.33 6.59
C LEU A 319 -24.69 -6.30 7.67
N VAL A 320 -23.51 -6.42 8.30
CA VAL A 320 -23.00 -5.46 9.31
C VAL A 320 -22.90 -4.05 8.73
N ARG A 321 -22.68 -3.91 7.42
CA ARG A 321 -22.71 -2.63 6.72
C ARG A 321 -23.97 -1.81 7.01
N ALA A 322 -25.14 -2.44 7.10
CA ALA A 322 -26.37 -1.71 7.38
C ALA A 322 -26.39 -1.07 8.78
N LEU A 323 -25.69 -1.66 9.74
CA LEU A 323 -25.51 -1.10 11.08
C LEU A 323 -24.49 0.05 11.06
N ALA A 324 -23.38 -0.13 10.33
CA ALA A 324 -22.37 0.91 10.14
C ALA A 324 -22.98 2.16 9.47
N ASP A 325 -23.69 1.99 8.36
CA ASP A 325 -24.34 3.08 7.61
C ASP A 325 -25.43 3.79 8.44
N ARG A 326 -26.08 3.09 9.37
CA ARG A 326 -27.08 3.68 10.29
C ARG A 326 -26.44 4.49 11.42
N ASP A 327 -25.34 4.01 12.00
CA ASP A 327 -24.60 4.78 13.02
C ASP A 327 -24.09 6.09 12.42
N LEU A 328 -23.57 6.04 11.19
CA LEU A 328 -23.16 7.22 10.41
C LEU A 328 -24.30 8.24 10.24
N GLN A 329 -25.50 7.79 9.84
CA GLN A 329 -26.66 8.68 9.67
C GLN A 329 -27.12 9.30 11.00
N ASN A 330 -27.15 8.51 12.08
CA ASN A 330 -27.58 8.99 13.40
C ASN A 330 -26.60 9.98 14.03
N ARG A 331 -25.28 9.81 13.81
CA ARG A 331 -24.26 10.75 14.27
C ARG A 331 -24.32 12.06 13.48
N ARG A 332 -24.49 12.01 12.15
CA ARG A 332 -24.71 13.19 11.29
C ARG A 332 -25.93 14.03 11.70
N SER A 333 -26.99 13.40 12.21
CA SER A 333 -28.21 14.12 12.63
C SER A 333 -28.16 14.70 14.04
N ARG A 334 -27.17 14.36 14.88
CA ARG A 334 -27.11 14.77 16.30
C ARG A 334 -26.21 15.98 16.58
N THR A 335 -25.32 16.34 15.66
CA THR A 335 -24.41 17.48 15.83
C THR A 335 -24.69 18.55 14.77
N ASN A 336 -25.33 19.67 15.17
CA ASN A 336 -25.36 20.91 14.37
C ASN A 336 -24.01 21.67 14.40
N VAL A 337 -22.92 20.96 14.67
CA VAL A 337 -21.57 21.48 14.74
C VAL A 337 -20.75 20.72 13.72
N LYS A 338 -20.10 21.44 12.80
CA LYS A 338 -19.05 20.92 11.92
C LYS A 338 -17.85 20.54 12.81
N VAL A 339 -17.93 19.40 13.51
CA VAL A 339 -16.82 18.87 14.32
C VAL A 339 -16.08 17.84 13.48
N ASN A 340 -14.75 17.98 13.41
CA ASN A 340 -13.78 17.06 12.85
C ASN A 340 -14.07 15.60 13.29
N HIS A 341 -14.81 14.84 12.50
CA HIS A 341 -15.17 13.44 12.76
C HIS A 341 -14.93 12.51 11.56
N SER A 342 -14.33 13.05 10.48
CA SER A 342 -14.00 12.29 9.27
C SER A 342 -12.91 11.24 9.50
N ILE A 343 -12.07 11.43 10.52
CA ILE A 343 -11.00 10.51 10.90
C ILE A 343 -11.59 9.26 11.57
N GLU A 344 -12.34 9.40 12.66
CA GLU A 344 -12.79 8.24 13.46
C GLU A 344 -13.73 7.26 12.73
N THR A 345 -14.38 7.69 11.65
CA THR A 345 -15.44 6.90 11.00
C THR A 345 -15.07 6.33 9.63
N ASN A 346 -14.03 6.87 8.97
CA ASN A 346 -13.49 6.32 7.74
C ASN A 346 -12.17 5.58 8.08
N PHE A 347 -12.31 4.42 8.73
CA PHE A 347 -11.21 3.62 9.28
C PHE A 347 -9.96 3.53 8.39
N PRO A 348 -10.07 3.36 7.04
CA PRO A 348 -8.90 3.32 6.17
C PRO A 348 -8.12 4.64 6.12
N ILE A 349 -8.81 5.80 6.11
CA ILE A 349 -8.17 7.12 6.02
C ILE A 349 -7.50 7.50 7.34
N ALA A 350 -8.11 7.19 8.47
CA ALA A 350 -7.50 7.42 9.78
C ALA A 350 -6.33 6.49 10.07
N ALA A 351 -6.41 5.22 9.67
CA ALA A 351 -5.28 4.32 9.76
C ALA A 351 -4.13 4.82 8.90
N TYR A 352 -4.41 5.24 7.66
CA TYR A 352 -3.42 5.84 6.78
C TYR A 352 -2.79 7.11 7.38
N ALA A 353 -3.60 8.07 7.84
CA ALA A 353 -3.10 9.32 8.42
C ALA A 353 -2.23 9.07 9.66
N ARG A 354 -2.68 8.18 10.57
CA ARG A 354 -1.88 7.77 11.73
C ARG A 354 -0.56 7.13 11.33
N GLN A 355 -0.57 6.29 10.29
CA GLN A 355 0.65 5.65 9.79
C GLN A 355 1.64 6.69 9.24
N GLN A 356 1.18 7.65 8.42
CA GLN A 356 2.06 8.68 7.86
C GLN A 356 2.63 9.61 8.95
N LEU A 357 1.79 10.05 9.90
CA LEU A 357 2.25 10.85 11.04
C LEU A 357 3.24 10.09 11.92
N PHE A 358 2.98 8.81 12.19
CA PHE A 358 3.92 7.96 12.93
C PHE A 358 5.29 7.86 12.25
N ILE A 359 5.33 7.68 10.92
CA ILE A 359 6.60 7.67 10.19
C ILE A 359 7.34 9.01 10.38
N LEU A 360 6.65 10.14 10.18
CA LEU A 360 7.25 11.46 10.35
C LEU A 360 7.77 11.70 11.78
N ASP A 361 7.02 11.25 12.78
CA ASP A 361 7.34 11.48 14.19
C ASP A 361 8.47 10.56 14.70
N GLN A 362 8.67 9.40 14.08
CA GLN A 362 9.70 8.43 14.46
C GLN A 362 10.98 8.52 13.62
N LEU A 363 10.90 9.09 12.41
CA LEU A 363 12.05 9.27 11.53
C LEU A 363 13.26 9.95 12.20
N PRO A 364 13.12 11.08 12.93
CA PRO A 364 14.28 11.71 13.56
C PRO A 364 14.85 10.91 14.73
N GLU A 365 14.06 10.03 15.36
CA GLU A 365 14.51 9.20 16.49
C GLU A 365 15.54 8.14 16.08
N ILE A 366 15.63 7.84 14.77
CA ILE A 366 16.63 6.92 14.22
C ILE A 366 18.06 7.40 14.48
N ALA A 367 18.30 8.72 14.49
CA ALA A 367 19.63 9.29 14.75
C ALA A 367 20.18 8.97 16.15
N ARG A 368 19.34 8.45 17.05
CA ARG A 368 19.70 8.05 18.41
C ARG A 368 20.04 6.55 18.53
N ILE A 369 19.96 5.82 17.42
CA ILE A 369 20.37 4.42 17.36
C ILE A 369 21.91 4.38 17.37
N PRO A 370 22.54 3.64 18.29
CA PRO A 370 24.01 3.66 18.44
C PRO A 370 24.74 2.89 17.33
N ASP A 371 24.05 1.96 16.66
CA ASP A 371 24.61 1.13 15.60
C ASP A 371 24.44 1.83 14.24
N PRO A 372 25.43 1.72 13.33
CA PRO A 372 25.35 2.35 12.01
C PRO A 372 24.14 1.82 11.25
N THR A 373 23.30 2.74 10.78
CA THR A 373 21.95 2.42 10.34
C THR A 373 21.74 2.71 8.85
N PHE A 374 21.06 1.80 8.14
CA PHE A 374 20.42 2.08 6.86
C PHE A 374 18.91 2.17 7.07
N ALA A 375 18.37 3.39 6.99
CA ALA A 375 16.96 3.66 7.15
C ALA A 375 16.27 3.77 5.79
N PHE A 376 15.39 2.81 5.46
CA PHE A 376 14.50 2.91 4.31
C PHE A 376 13.13 3.46 4.72
N VAL A 377 12.77 4.60 4.15
CA VAL A 377 11.57 5.36 4.55
C VAL A 377 10.78 5.74 3.31
N HIS A 378 9.50 5.35 3.26
CA HIS A 378 8.62 5.65 2.14
C HIS A 378 7.34 6.34 2.64
N ILE A 379 7.25 7.64 2.35
CA ILE A 379 6.20 8.56 2.82
C ILE A 379 5.22 8.79 1.67
N LEU A 380 3.94 8.54 1.94
CA LEU A 380 2.89 8.51 0.92
C LEU A 380 2.05 9.81 0.87
N ILE A 381 2.38 10.80 1.68
CA ILE A 381 1.56 12.01 1.92
C ILE A 381 1.22 12.77 0.62
N THR A 382 2.18 12.86 -0.30
CA THR A 382 2.07 13.60 -1.56
C THR A 382 1.42 12.80 -2.70
N HIS A 383 0.96 11.58 -2.43
CA HIS A 383 0.13 10.77 -3.32
C HIS A 383 -1.34 10.80 -2.88
N VAL A 384 -2.25 10.61 -3.83
CA VAL A 384 -3.69 10.52 -3.55
C VAL A 384 -4.03 9.35 -2.61
N PRO A 385 -5.05 9.50 -1.73
CA PRO A 385 -5.85 10.70 -1.49
C PRO A 385 -5.09 11.79 -0.71
N TYR A 386 -5.32 13.06 -1.06
CA TYR A 386 -4.70 14.22 -0.39
C TYR A 386 -5.40 14.55 0.92
N ILE A 387 -5.02 13.84 1.98
CA ILE A 387 -5.73 13.87 3.25
C ILE A 387 -5.42 15.12 4.08
N PHE A 388 -4.17 15.61 4.01
CA PHE A 388 -3.69 16.73 4.81
C PHE A 388 -3.76 18.05 4.05
N ASP A 389 -4.14 19.12 4.75
CA ASP A 389 -3.93 20.50 4.32
C ASP A 389 -2.48 20.94 4.59
N SER A 390 -2.15 22.16 4.20
CA SER A 390 -0.78 22.71 4.32
C SER A 390 -0.28 22.84 5.76
N ASN A 391 -1.16 22.82 6.77
CA ASN A 391 -0.80 22.86 8.18
C ASN A 391 -0.76 21.44 8.80
N GLY A 392 -0.98 20.38 8.01
CA GLY A 392 -1.07 19.02 8.50
C GLY A 392 -2.41 18.68 9.16
N LYS A 393 -3.42 19.55 9.06
CA LYS A 393 -4.78 19.22 9.51
C LYS A 393 -5.46 18.41 8.41
N ILE A 394 -6.25 17.41 8.79
CA ILE A 394 -7.09 16.69 7.83
C ILE A 394 -8.21 17.61 7.32
N TRP A 395 -8.43 17.60 6.00
CA TRP A 395 -9.46 18.43 5.36
C TRP A 395 -10.86 18.17 5.96
N ASP A 396 -11.58 19.26 6.25
CA ASP A 396 -12.99 19.19 6.67
C ASP A 396 -13.90 18.76 5.51
N ASP A 397 -13.48 19.05 4.28
CA ASP A 397 -14.16 18.64 3.06
C ASP A 397 -13.71 17.24 2.63
N GLU A 398 -14.63 16.27 2.73
CA GLU A 398 -14.39 14.88 2.34
C GLU A 398 -14.08 14.72 0.84
N ALA A 399 -14.37 15.70 -0.02
CA ALA A 399 -14.09 15.61 -1.46
C ALA A 399 -12.59 15.51 -1.79
N PHE A 400 -11.69 15.87 -0.86
CA PHE A 400 -10.25 15.68 -1.00
C PHE A 400 -9.78 14.21 -0.85
N TYR A 401 -10.57 13.35 -0.18
CA TYR A 401 -10.14 11.98 0.15
C TYR A 401 -11.21 10.89 0.06
N ASN A 402 -12.48 11.23 -0.21
CA ASN A 402 -13.61 10.31 -0.18
C ASN A 402 -14.36 10.23 -1.53
N SER A 403 -13.65 10.35 -2.64
CA SER A 403 -14.24 10.09 -3.96
C SER A 403 -14.33 8.58 -4.25
N VAL A 404 -15.18 8.19 -5.21
CA VAL A 404 -15.40 6.78 -5.58
C VAL A 404 -14.10 6.07 -5.99
N SER A 405 -13.10 6.82 -6.45
CA SER A 405 -11.77 6.33 -6.86
C SER A 405 -10.62 6.84 -5.97
N GLN A 406 -10.91 7.55 -4.87
CA GLN A 406 -9.94 8.30 -4.05
C GLN A 406 -9.16 9.38 -4.82
N GLN A 407 -9.54 9.65 -6.07
CA GLN A 407 -9.00 10.73 -6.89
C GLN A 407 -9.68 12.06 -6.59
N PRO A 408 -9.02 13.20 -6.81
CA PRO A 408 -9.68 14.50 -6.78
C PRO A 408 -10.88 14.53 -7.72
N ILE A 409 -11.94 15.23 -7.33
CA ILE A 409 -13.17 15.31 -8.13
C ILE A 409 -13.05 16.23 -9.35
N ASP A 410 -12.09 17.15 -9.33
CA ASP A 410 -11.72 18.04 -10.44
C ASP A 410 -10.28 18.55 -10.27
N ASP A 411 -9.81 19.30 -11.28
CA ASP A 411 -8.44 19.86 -11.33
C ASP A 411 -8.15 20.87 -10.20
N ASN A 412 -9.16 21.57 -9.70
CA ASN A 412 -8.97 22.52 -8.60
C ASN A 412 -8.76 21.79 -7.26
N TYR A 413 -9.51 20.72 -7.00
CA TYR A 413 -9.25 19.84 -5.85
C TYR A 413 -7.90 19.15 -5.95
N LEU A 414 -7.50 18.73 -7.16
CA LEU A 414 -6.16 18.18 -7.42
C LEU A 414 -5.09 19.20 -7.04
N ARG A 415 -5.19 20.43 -7.56
CA ARG A 415 -4.21 21.48 -7.30
C ARG A 415 -4.12 21.84 -5.81
N ILE A 416 -5.25 22.11 -5.16
CA ILE A 416 -5.28 22.50 -3.75
C ILE A 416 -4.79 21.36 -2.86
N GLY A 417 -5.25 20.13 -3.11
CA GLY A 417 -4.88 18.95 -2.33
C GLY A 417 -3.40 18.62 -2.47
N TYR A 418 -2.89 18.56 -3.71
CA TYR A 418 -1.49 18.24 -3.98
C TYR A 418 -0.54 19.30 -3.42
N VAL A 419 -0.80 20.59 -3.69
CA VAL A 419 0.04 21.69 -3.17
C VAL A 419 0.00 21.74 -1.64
N GLY A 420 -1.18 21.53 -1.03
CA GLY A 420 -1.30 21.45 0.43
C GLY A 420 -0.47 20.30 1.03
N ALA A 421 -0.53 19.11 0.42
CA ALA A 421 0.26 17.96 0.84
C ALA A 421 1.78 18.20 0.70
N ILE A 422 2.22 18.87 -0.38
CA ILE A 422 3.62 19.28 -0.59
C ILE A 422 4.05 20.26 0.51
N GLN A 423 3.28 21.31 0.78
CA GLN A 423 3.60 22.31 1.80
C GLN A 423 3.73 21.70 3.21
N PHE A 424 2.82 20.79 3.55
CA PHE A 424 2.89 20.06 4.82
C PHE A 424 4.13 19.18 4.90
N THR A 425 4.40 18.41 3.83
CA THR A 425 5.59 17.56 3.74
C THR A 425 6.87 18.38 3.88
N ASN A 426 6.97 19.53 3.22
CA ASN A 426 8.14 20.41 3.29
C ASN A 426 8.39 20.91 4.72
N THR A 427 7.33 21.36 5.39
CA THR A 427 7.42 21.84 6.77
C THR A 427 7.95 20.73 7.68
N ARG A 428 7.35 19.54 7.63
CA ARG A 428 7.75 18.41 8.46
C ARG A 428 9.15 17.91 8.13
N MET A 429 9.50 17.81 6.85
CA MET A 429 10.84 17.36 6.45
C MET A 429 11.93 18.33 6.88
N LEU A 430 11.73 19.65 6.81
CA LEU A 430 12.73 20.60 7.32
C LEU A 430 12.95 20.46 8.84
N GLU A 431 11.90 20.20 9.61
CA GLU A 431 12.01 19.95 11.05
C GLU A 431 12.77 18.64 11.32
N ILE A 432 12.39 17.56 10.63
CA ILE A 432 13.01 16.24 10.78
C ILE A 432 14.47 16.26 10.37
N LEU A 433 14.81 16.83 9.21
CA LEU A 433 16.18 16.87 8.69
C LEU A 433 17.09 17.67 9.62
N ARG A 434 16.62 18.80 10.17
CA ARG A 434 17.37 19.54 11.20
C ARG A 434 17.66 18.68 12.42
N GLN A 435 16.63 18.01 12.93
CA GLN A 435 16.80 17.16 14.11
C GLN A 435 17.76 15.98 13.84
N ILE A 436 17.66 15.32 12.68
CA ILE A 436 18.60 14.26 12.30
C ILE A 436 20.04 14.80 12.26
N LEU A 437 20.27 15.93 11.60
CA LEU A 437 21.60 16.54 11.50
C LEU A 437 22.15 17.01 12.87
N GLU A 438 21.29 17.44 13.79
CA GLU A 438 21.67 17.87 15.14
C GLU A 438 21.91 16.70 16.11
N ASP A 439 21.11 15.63 16.02
CA ASP A 439 21.17 14.48 16.94
C ASP A 439 22.20 13.42 16.50
N SER A 440 22.63 13.40 15.23
CA SER A 440 23.60 12.39 14.73
C SER A 440 25.01 12.66 15.25
N GLU A 441 25.67 11.63 15.79
CA GLU A 441 27.07 11.74 16.27
C GLU A 441 28.06 11.96 15.11
N GLU A 442 27.87 11.25 14.00
CA GLU A 442 28.62 11.42 12.76
C GLU A 442 27.71 12.04 11.70
N ALA A 443 28.26 12.86 10.81
CA ALA A 443 27.47 13.51 9.77
C ALA A 443 26.79 12.45 8.88
N PRO A 444 25.45 12.42 8.80
CA PRO A 444 24.75 11.34 8.10
C PRO A 444 24.73 11.58 6.59
N ILE A 445 24.59 10.47 5.87
CA ILE A 445 24.30 10.44 4.43
C ILE A 445 22.78 10.44 4.29
N ILE A 446 22.21 11.47 3.67
CA ILE A 446 20.76 11.57 3.48
C ILE A 446 20.45 11.71 1.99
N ILE A 447 19.68 10.78 1.46
CA ILE A 447 19.10 10.84 0.11
C ILE A 447 17.60 11.03 0.30
N MET A 448 17.07 12.20 -0.07
CA MET A 448 15.65 12.50 -0.05
C MET A 448 15.16 12.76 -1.48
N GLN A 449 14.26 11.93 -1.99
CA GLN A 449 13.79 12.07 -3.37
C GLN A 449 12.34 11.66 -3.59
N GLY A 450 11.75 12.17 -4.67
CA GLY A 450 10.51 11.64 -5.22
C GLY A 450 10.74 10.29 -5.90
N ASP A 451 9.76 9.39 -5.86
CA ASP A 451 9.78 8.16 -6.66
C ASP A 451 9.36 8.42 -8.12
N HIS A 452 8.39 9.31 -8.31
CA HIS A 452 7.92 9.84 -9.59
C HIS A 452 7.23 11.21 -9.40
N GLY A 453 6.93 11.90 -10.49
CA GLY A 453 6.06 13.07 -10.51
C GLY A 453 4.58 12.70 -10.54
N LEU A 454 3.69 13.66 -10.84
CA LEU A 454 2.25 13.45 -10.70
C LEU A 454 1.56 13.07 -12.02
N THR A 455 1.65 13.95 -13.01
CA THR A 455 0.93 13.87 -14.30
C THR A 455 1.87 13.49 -15.42
N GLU A 456 1.37 12.95 -16.54
CA GLU A 456 2.21 12.52 -17.68
C GLU A 456 3.32 13.53 -18.07
N PRO A 457 3.07 14.85 -18.20
CA PRO A 457 4.11 15.83 -18.54
C PRO A 457 5.27 15.92 -17.54
N ASN A 458 5.00 15.75 -16.24
CA ASN A 458 5.98 15.89 -15.16
C ASN A 458 6.30 14.56 -14.46
N ARG A 459 5.76 13.44 -14.95
CA ARG A 459 5.79 12.13 -14.30
C ARG A 459 7.19 11.63 -14.00
N LEU A 460 8.16 12.05 -14.81
CA LEU A 460 9.56 11.66 -14.66
C LEU A 460 10.39 12.70 -13.89
N GLN A 461 9.85 13.90 -13.62
CA GLN A 461 10.53 14.99 -12.93
C GLN A 461 10.26 14.87 -11.43
N ILE A 462 11.34 14.76 -10.64
CA ILE A 462 11.27 14.51 -9.19
C ILE A 462 12.12 15.54 -8.44
N LEU A 463 11.79 15.75 -7.17
CA LEU A 463 12.77 16.29 -6.23
C LEU A 463 13.87 15.24 -6.03
N SER A 464 15.14 15.64 -6.10
CA SER A 464 16.29 14.82 -5.70
C SER A 464 17.24 15.69 -4.88
N ALA A 465 17.28 15.44 -3.58
CA ALA A 465 18.11 16.16 -2.63
C ALA A 465 19.06 15.21 -1.89
N TYR A 466 20.30 15.62 -1.74
CA TYR A 466 21.38 14.79 -1.20
C TYR A 466 22.17 15.58 -0.17
N HIS A 467 22.34 15.03 1.02
CA HIS A 467 23.33 15.52 1.99
C HIS A 467 24.45 14.49 2.07
N LEU A 468 25.54 14.75 1.35
CA LEU A 468 26.74 13.91 1.31
C LEU A 468 27.91 14.66 1.97
N PRO A 469 28.27 14.34 3.23
CA PRO A 469 29.30 15.06 4.00
C PRO A 469 30.71 14.90 3.41
N GLU A 470 31.68 15.65 3.94
CA GLU A 470 33.11 15.50 3.59
C GLU A 470 33.42 15.60 2.08
N GLY A 471 32.71 16.49 1.37
CA GLY A 471 32.93 16.73 -0.06
C GLY A 471 32.23 15.75 -0.99
N GLY A 472 31.43 14.80 -0.48
CA GLY A 472 30.66 13.88 -1.34
C GLY A 472 29.70 14.60 -2.29
N ASN A 473 29.19 15.77 -1.91
CA ASN A 473 28.33 16.60 -2.77
C ASN A 473 29.02 17.01 -4.09
N GLU A 474 30.36 17.08 -4.14
CA GLU A 474 31.11 17.44 -5.36
C GLU A 474 31.03 16.37 -6.45
N ARG A 475 30.58 15.15 -6.10
CA ARG A 475 30.36 14.05 -7.05
C ARG A 475 28.96 14.06 -7.67
N LEU A 476 28.07 14.93 -7.19
CA LEU A 476 26.71 15.06 -7.69
C LEU A 476 26.66 16.03 -8.87
N TYR A 477 25.60 15.90 -9.68
CA TYR A 477 25.44 16.67 -10.89
C TYR A 477 23.95 16.87 -11.23
N PRO A 478 23.60 17.89 -12.04
CA PRO A 478 22.22 18.37 -12.13
C PRO A 478 21.21 17.34 -12.64
N THR A 479 21.64 16.40 -13.49
CA THR A 479 20.77 15.40 -14.15
C THR A 479 20.79 14.03 -13.48
N ILE A 480 21.38 13.90 -12.29
CA ILE A 480 21.54 12.60 -11.62
C ILE A 480 20.19 11.89 -11.44
N THR A 481 20.16 10.60 -11.80
CA THR A 481 18.99 9.73 -11.62
C THR A 481 19.21 8.71 -10.49
N PRO A 482 18.11 8.18 -9.88
CA PRO A 482 18.16 7.26 -8.75
C PRO A 482 19.07 6.04 -8.87
N VAL A 483 19.28 5.48 -10.07
CA VAL A 483 20.22 4.35 -10.27
C VAL A 483 21.67 4.70 -9.88
N ASN A 484 22.02 5.98 -9.93
CA ASN A 484 23.36 6.49 -9.60
C ASN A 484 23.51 6.99 -8.16
N SER A 485 22.41 7.17 -7.41
CA SER A 485 22.45 7.73 -6.04
C SER A 485 23.35 6.91 -5.11
N PHE A 486 23.12 5.60 -4.99
CA PHE A 486 23.94 4.73 -4.16
C PHE A 486 25.30 4.39 -4.78
N ARG A 487 25.43 4.46 -6.11
CA ARG A 487 26.74 4.31 -6.79
C ARG A 487 27.70 5.40 -6.34
N VAL A 488 27.24 6.66 -6.35
CA VAL A 488 28.01 7.80 -5.85
C VAL A 488 28.37 7.61 -4.38
N VAL A 489 27.41 7.22 -3.53
CA VAL A 489 27.65 6.99 -2.10
C VAL A 489 28.68 5.87 -1.86
N PHE A 490 28.51 4.72 -2.50
CA PHE A 490 29.39 3.57 -2.31
C PHE A 490 30.81 3.83 -2.85
N ASP A 491 30.94 4.52 -3.98
CA ASP A 491 32.23 4.91 -4.53
C ASP A 491 32.91 6.04 -3.73
N ALA A 492 32.13 6.84 -2.99
CA ALA A 492 32.66 7.95 -2.18
C ALA A 492 33.14 7.50 -0.81
N TYR A 493 32.34 6.69 -0.11
CA TYR A 493 32.54 6.42 1.32
C TYR A 493 32.92 4.97 1.63
N PHE A 494 32.69 4.04 0.70
CA PHE A 494 32.82 2.60 0.98
C PHE A 494 33.82 1.89 0.06
N GLY A 495 34.65 2.65 -0.65
CA GLY A 495 35.72 2.14 -1.51
C GLY A 495 35.22 1.27 -2.67
N ALA A 496 33.94 1.40 -3.05
CA ALA A 496 33.42 0.71 -4.20
C ALA A 496 34.00 1.29 -5.50
N SER A 497 33.79 0.57 -6.61
CA SER A 497 34.22 0.99 -7.94
C SER A 497 33.13 0.67 -8.95
N LEU A 498 31.91 1.11 -8.64
CA LEU A 498 30.71 0.85 -9.40
C LEU A 498 30.65 1.71 -10.66
N GLY A 499 31.16 2.94 -10.60
CA GLY A 499 31.03 3.93 -11.65
C GLY A 499 29.58 4.35 -11.90
N LEU A 500 29.39 5.35 -12.76
CA LEU A 500 28.07 5.86 -13.12
C LEU A 500 27.48 5.11 -14.32
N LEU A 501 26.16 4.92 -14.31
CA LEU A 501 25.38 4.54 -15.48
C LEU A 501 24.88 5.80 -16.19
N ASP A 502 24.53 5.67 -17.47
CA ASP A 502 23.85 6.76 -18.19
C ASP A 502 22.49 7.04 -17.51
N ASP A 503 22.04 8.30 -17.49
CA ASP A 503 20.82 8.75 -16.80
C ASP A 503 19.61 8.71 -17.74
N HIS A 504 18.93 7.57 -17.76
CA HIS A 504 17.77 7.30 -18.60
C HIS A 504 16.48 7.20 -17.78
N SER A 505 15.40 7.74 -18.34
CA SER A 505 14.06 7.69 -17.76
C SER A 505 13.08 7.02 -18.72
N TYR A 506 12.23 6.14 -18.20
CA TYR A 506 11.27 5.36 -18.99
C TYR A 506 9.84 5.54 -18.47
N TYR A 507 8.89 5.62 -19.39
CA TYR A 507 7.47 5.43 -19.09
C TYR A 507 7.12 3.93 -19.10
N GLU A 508 6.09 3.57 -18.35
CA GLU A 508 5.50 2.23 -18.37
C GLU A 508 5.12 1.80 -19.79
N GLY A 509 5.57 0.61 -20.20
CA GLY A 509 5.37 0.08 -21.54
C GLY A 509 6.21 0.74 -22.65
N SER A 510 7.23 1.55 -22.32
CA SER A 510 8.15 2.18 -23.28
C SER A 510 9.56 1.63 -23.08
N SER A 511 10.15 1.04 -24.12
CA SER A 511 11.55 0.59 -24.14
C SER A 511 12.54 1.70 -24.54
N GLU A 512 12.04 2.82 -25.05
CA GLU A 512 12.84 3.99 -25.43
C GLU A 512 12.96 4.99 -24.27
N PRO A 513 14.17 5.51 -23.99
CA PRO A 513 14.38 6.52 -22.96
C PRO A 513 13.73 7.85 -23.37
N ARG A 514 13.28 8.60 -22.36
CA ARG A 514 12.52 9.83 -22.53
C ARG A 514 13.36 11.04 -22.10
N PRO A 515 13.65 11.98 -23.01
CA PRO A 515 14.40 13.18 -22.66
C PRO A 515 13.60 14.05 -21.69
N ASP A 516 14.29 14.95 -20.99
CA ASP A 516 13.61 15.98 -20.22
C ASP A 516 12.92 16.99 -21.14
N SER A 517 11.68 17.34 -20.80
CA SER A 517 10.85 18.32 -21.51
C SER A 517 11.01 19.74 -20.94
N ALA A 518 11.62 19.90 -19.76
CA ALA A 518 11.78 21.20 -19.13
C ALA A 518 12.87 22.05 -19.83
N GLN A 519 12.56 23.33 -19.99
CA GLN A 519 13.50 24.32 -20.53
C GLN A 519 14.69 24.48 -19.57
N GLY A 520 15.92 24.33 -20.07
CA GLY A 520 17.14 24.32 -19.26
C GLY A 520 17.69 22.93 -18.98
N CYS A 521 16.82 21.92 -18.83
CA CYS A 521 17.21 20.52 -18.66
C CYS A 521 17.22 19.73 -19.99
N ALA A 522 16.44 20.19 -20.98
CA ALA A 522 16.36 19.55 -22.29
C ALA A 522 17.73 19.55 -23.00
N GLY A 523 18.24 18.36 -23.30
CA GLY A 523 19.49 18.19 -24.04
C GLY A 523 20.76 18.29 -23.18
N MET A 524 20.65 18.41 -21.86
CA MET A 524 21.79 18.10 -20.96
C MET A 524 22.10 16.60 -21.11
N VAL A 525 23.12 16.29 -21.91
CA VAL A 525 23.68 14.94 -22.00
C VAL A 525 24.51 14.71 -20.73
N THR A 526 24.38 13.52 -20.15
CA THR A 526 25.19 13.02 -19.04
C THR A 526 26.66 13.38 -19.23
N GLY A 527 27.19 14.23 -18.34
CA GLY A 527 28.61 14.53 -18.31
C GLY A 527 29.39 13.25 -17.99
N ARG A 528 30.26 12.82 -18.90
CA ARG A 528 31.41 11.98 -18.57
C ARG A 528 32.63 12.87 -18.36
#